data_AF-A0A961JQX2-F1
#
_entry.id   AF-A0A961JQX2-F1
#
_cell.length_a   1.000
_cell.length_b   1.000
_cell.length_c   1.000
_cell.angle_alpha   90.00
_cell.angle_beta   90.00
_cell.angle_gamma   90.00
#
_symmetry.space_group_name_H-M   'P 1'
#
loop_
_entity.id
_entity.type
_entity.pdbx_description
1 polymer ?
#
loop_
_entity_poly.entity_id
_entity_poly.type
_entity_poly.pdbx_seq_one_letter_code
_entity_poly.pdbx_strand_id
1 'polypeptide(L)'
;MRIELGSGYPSGYDAVAKEIIDDVFIPAFGKGDFEAGIEAGTLVVADRIAREHAAGNAPAPVSGGGADDKGSPGFGLAIMAIFGAVAVFGRRIVDRFRRCPSCGQRGLDITRETLRAATKHSTGSGRKTVHCPHCGYQDSSSYTIARRSSTSSSGGSFGGGSSSGGGASGRW
;
A
#
# COMPACT_ATOMS: atom_id res chain seq x y z
N MET A 1 -8.60 16.61 19.35
CA MET A 1 -8.40 17.89 20.06
C MET A 1 -8.09 18.98 19.04
N ARG A 2 -8.15 20.25 19.43
CA ARG A 2 -7.79 21.39 18.58
C ARG A 2 -7.16 22.50 19.40
N ILE A 3 -6.28 23.29 18.79
CA ILE A 3 -5.73 24.52 19.33
C ILE A 3 -6.18 25.62 18.39
N GLU A 4 -6.83 26.66 18.92
CA GLU A 4 -7.36 27.78 18.14
C GLU A 4 -6.57 29.02 18.51
N LEU A 5 -5.93 29.65 17.53
CA LEU A 5 -5.19 30.89 17.72
C LEU A 5 -6.08 32.09 17.38
N GLY A 6 -5.99 33.14 18.21
CA GLY A 6 -6.73 34.39 17.96
C GLY A 6 -6.16 35.17 16.78
N SER A 7 -6.92 36.13 16.25
CA SER A 7 -6.53 36.96 15.10
C SER A 7 -5.24 37.78 15.27
N GLY A 8 -4.71 37.87 16.50
CA GLY A 8 -3.40 38.49 16.79
C GLY A 8 -2.20 37.62 16.44
N TYR A 9 -2.38 36.32 16.19
CA TYR A 9 -1.30 35.41 15.83
C TYR A 9 -1.18 35.27 14.30
N PRO A 10 0.03 35.41 13.73
CA PRO A 10 0.28 35.08 12.33
C PRO A 10 -0.04 33.60 12.03
N SER A 11 -0.58 33.32 10.85
CA SER A 11 -0.97 31.96 10.42
C SER A 11 0.17 30.94 10.40
N GLY A 12 1.43 31.39 10.38
CA GLY A 12 2.57 30.48 10.51
C GLY A 12 2.58 29.71 11.84
N TYR A 13 1.96 30.24 12.89
CA TYR A 13 1.86 29.57 14.18
C TYR A 13 0.83 28.44 14.20
N ASP A 14 -0.10 28.38 13.23
CA ASP A 14 -1.07 27.29 13.10
C ASP A 14 -0.35 25.96 12.82
N ALA A 15 0.72 26.02 12.03
CA ALA A 15 1.52 24.84 11.72
C ALA A 15 2.36 24.38 12.92
N VAL A 16 2.87 25.33 13.72
CA VAL A 16 3.53 25.02 15.01
C VAL A 16 2.53 24.40 15.98
N ALA A 17 1.30 24.91 16.06
CA ALA A 17 0.24 24.34 16.89
C ALA A 17 -0.09 22.91 16.46
N LYS A 18 -0.15 22.64 15.15
CA LYS A 18 -0.34 21.30 14.61
C LYS A 18 0.79 20.33 15.00
N GLU A 19 2.04 20.76 14.89
CA GLU A 19 3.20 19.95 15.29
C GLU A 19 3.13 19.58 16.77
N ILE A 20 2.80 20.53 17.65
CA ILE A 20 2.67 20.27 19.09
C ILE A 20 1.54 19.26 19.38
N ILE A 21 0.42 19.34 18.65
CA ILE A 21 -0.67 18.34 18.75
C ILE A 21 -0.17 16.95 18.39
N ASP A 22 0.52 16.82 17.26
CA ASP A 22 0.95 15.54 16.72
C ASP A 22 2.07 14.90 17.56
N ASP A 23 3.00 15.70 18.10
CA ASP A 23 4.20 15.21 18.80
C ASP A 23 4.05 15.11 20.32
N VAL A 24 3.22 15.95 20.95
CA VAL A 24 3.09 16.02 22.41
C VAL A 24 1.76 15.45 22.88
N PHE A 25 0.65 15.99 22.35
CA PHE A 25 -0.65 15.65 22.90
C PHE A 25 -1.16 14.28 22.44
N ILE A 26 -1.13 13.98 21.13
CA ILE A 26 -1.66 12.71 20.60
C ILE A 26 -0.95 11.48 21.21
N PRO A 27 0.39 11.44 21.33
CA PRO A 27 1.07 10.29 21.92
C PRO A 27 0.74 10.08 23.40
N ALA A 28 0.56 11.16 24.18
CA ALA A 28 0.16 11.06 25.58
C ALA A 28 -1.30 10.59 25.71
N PHE A 29 -2.20 11.15 24.90
CA PHE A 29 -3.61 10.80 24.91
C PHE A 29 -3.85 9.36 24.45
N GLY A 30 -3.07 8.88 23.47
CA GLY A 30 -3.10 7.49 23.01
C GLY A 30 -2.74 6.47 24.09
N LYS A 31 -2.04 6.88 25.15
CA LYS A 31 -1.69 6.05 26.32
C LYS A 31 -2.68 6.18 27.48
N GLY A 32 -3.65 7.09 27.37
CA GLY A 32 -4.58 7.44 28.45
C GLY A 32 -4.03 8.48 29.44
N ASP A 33 -2.83 9.01 29.22
CA ASP A 33 -2.15 9.96 30.10
C ASP A 33 -2.57 11.41 29.80
N PHE A 34 -3.86 11.72 29.97
CA PHE A 34 -4.42 13.02 29.59
C PHE A 34 -3.88 14.19 30.41
N GLU A 35 -3.76 14.03 31.73
CA GLU A 35 -3.28 15.07 32.64
C GLU A 35 -1.85 15.49 32.30
N ALA A 36 -0.93 14.53 32.25
CA ALA A 36 0.45 14.74 31.87
C ALA A 36 0.58 15.31 30.43
N GLY A 37 -0.25 14.82 29.50
CA GLY A 37 -0.29 15.33 28.12
C GLY A 37 -0.76 16.78 28.03
N ILE A 38 -1.74 17.19 28.83
CA ILE A 38 -2.23 18.57 28.87
C ILE A 38 -1.20 19.49 29.52
N GLU A 39 -0.59 19.09 30.63
CA GLU A 39 0.44 19.88 31.30
C GLU A 39 1.64 20.12 30.37
N ALA A 40 2.23 19.04 29.85
CA ALA A 40 3.36 19.11 28.94
C ALA A 40 3.02 19.87 27.66
N GLY A 41 1.88 19.58 27.04
CA GLY A 41 1.43 20.26 25.82
C GLY A 41 1.20 21.76 26.02
N THR A 42 0.62 22.16 27.15
CA THR A 42 0.39 23.59 27.46
C THR A 42 1.71 24.35 27.66
N LEU A 43 2.68 23.75 28.35
CA LEU A 43 4.00 24.34 28.51
C LEU A 43 4.72 24.54 27.17
N VAL A 44 4.64 23.54 26.28
CA VAL A 44 5.25 23.62 24.95
C VAL A 44 4.55 24.67 24.07
N VAL A 45 3.22 24.80 24.13
CA VAL A 45 2.48 25.89 23.46
C VAL A 45 2.92 27.26 23.97
N ALA A 46 3.04 27.43 25.29
CA ALA A 46 3.48 28.69 25.87
C ALA A 46 4.89 29.07 25.39
N ASP A 47 5.79 28.10 25.30
CA ASP A 47 7.18 28.35 24.89
C ASP A 47 7.31 28.61 23.39
N ARG A 48 6.82 27.70 22.54
CA ARG A 48 7.03 27.74 21.09
C ARG A 48 6.07 28.67 20.33
N ILE A 49 4.97 29.08 20.95
CA ILE A 49 3.98 29.98 20.33
C ILE A 49 3.93 31.30 21.06
N ALA A 50 3.51 31.32 22.33
CA ALA A 50 3.24 32.57 23.03
C ALA A 50 4.51 33.39 23.28
N ARG A 51 5.59 32.74 23.74
CA ARG A 51 6.87 33.40 24.06
C ARG A 51 7.60 33.86 22.80
N GLU A 52 7.64 33.02 21.77
CA GLU A 52 8.20 33.37 20.45
C GLU A 52 7.45 34.53 19.79
N HIS A 53 6.11 34.51 19.83
CA HIS A 53 5.30 35.60 19.30
C HIS A 53 5.53 36.90 20.07
N ALA A 54 5.57 36.84 21.42
CA ALA A 54 5.86 38.00 22.26
C ALA A 54 7.27 38.56 22.03
N ALA A 55 8.24 37.72 21.66
CA ALA A 55 9.59 38.13 21.27
C ALA A 55 9.66 38.75 19.86
N GLY A 56 8.55 38.74 19.09
CA GLY A 56 8.50 39.23 17.72
C GLY A 56 9.10 38.27 16.69
N ASN A 57 9.39 37.03 17.09
CA ASN A 57 9.91 36.03 16.18
C ASN A 57 8.78 35.52 15.27
N ALA A 58 9.09 35.35 13.99
CA ALA A 58 8.20 34.62 13.10
C ALA A 58 8.46 33.12 13.27
N PRO A 59 7.41 32.29 13.27
CA PRO A 59 7.60 30.85 13.28
C PRO A 59 8.36 30.47 12.01
N ALA A 60 9.29 29.52 12.14
CA ALA A 60 10.06 29.04 10.98
C ALA A 60 9.08 28.71 9.85
N PRO A 61 9.37 29.12 8.60
CA PRO A 61 8.51 28.77 7.49
C PRO A 61 8.40 27.27 7.47
N VAL A 62 7.21 26.76 7.75
CA VAL A 62 6.92 25.37 7.46
C VAL A 62 7.11 25.27 5.97
N SER A 63 8.16 24.56 5.56
CA SER A 63 8.29 24.08 4.20
C SER A 63 7.00 23.34 3.96
N GLY A 64 6.07 23.99 3.27
CA GLY A 64 4.71 23.54 3.13
C GLY A 64 4.75 22.19 2.45
N GLY A 65 4.72 21.13 3.25
CA GLY A 65 4.13 19.86 2.88
C GLY A 65 2.64 20.11 2.78
N GLY A 66 2.25 20.93 1.79
CA GLY A 66 0.88 21.17 1.44
C GLY A 66 0.25 19.80 1.25
N ALA A 67 -0.76 19.54 2.06
CA ALA A 67 -1.68 18.44 1.87
C ALA A 67 -2.53 18.74 0.64
N ASP A 68 -1.90 18.80 -0.53
CA ASP A 68 -2.53 18.42 -1.77
C ASP A 68 -2.38 16.90 -1.84
N ASP A 69 -3.49 16.26 -1.50
CA ASP A 69 -3.88 14.91 -1.85
C ASP A 69 -3.51 14.58 -3.31
N LYS A 70 -2.25 14.20 -3.53
CA LYS A 70 -1.72 13.24 -4.50
C LYS A 70 -0.34 12.89 -3.99
N GLY A 71 -0.23 11.68 -3.42
CA GLY A 71 1.05 11.14 -2.98
C GLY A 71 2.14 11.46 -4.00
N SER A 72 3.28 11.94 -3.49
CA SER A 72 4.48 12.31 -4.27
C SER A 72 4.51 11.56 -5.60
N PRO A 73 4.71 12.22 -6.76
CA PRO A 73 4.75 11.51 -8.04
C PRO A 73 5.74 10.34 -7.98
N GLY A 74 6.74 10.37 -7.09
CA GLY A 74 7.58 9.23 -6.75
C GLY A 74 6.86 8.10 -6.01
N PHE A 75 6.11 8.37 -4.93
CA PHE A 75 5.42 7.34 -4.14
C PHE A 75 4.23 6.71 -4.88
N GLY A 76 3.42 7.51 -5.59
CA GLY A 76 2.31 7.01 -6.40
C GLY A 76 2.80 6.15 -7.57
N LEU A 77 3.84 6.61 -8.29
CA LEU A 77 4.47 5.83 -9.36
C LEU A 77 5.23 4.61 -8.80
N ALA A 78 5.88 4.71 -7.65
CA ALA A 78 6.56 3.58 -7.02
C ALA A 78 5.56 2.49 -6.60
N ILE A 79 4.46 2.86 -5.96
CA ILE A 79 3.39 1.91 -5.61
C ILE A 79 2.82 1.28 -6.88
N MET A 80 2.48 2.07 -7.90
CA MET A 80 2.00 1.54 -9.20
C MET A 80 3.02 0.64 -9.90
N ALA A 81 4.31 0.98 -9.86
CA ALA A 81 5.38 0.19 -10.42
C ALA A 81 5.56 -1.13 -9.66
N ILE A 82 5.45 -1.12 -8.32
CA ILE A 82 5.50 -2.33 -7.50
C ILE A 82 4.29 -3.22 -7.79
N PHE A 83 3.07 -2.68 -7.80
CA PHE A 83 1.86 -3.44 -8.13
C PHE A 83 1.92 -4.00 -9.55
N GLY A 84 2.38 -3.20 -10.53
CA GLY A 84 2.61 -3.65 -11.90
C GLY A 84 3.66 -4.76 -11.98
N ALA A 85 4.78 -4.62 -11.28
CA ALA A 85 5.83 -5.64 -11.21
C ALA A 85 5.34 -6.92 -10.53
N VAL A 86 4.54 -6.84 -9.46
CA VAL A 86 3.93 -8.02 -8.81
C VAL A 86 2.91 -8.68 -9.73
N ALA A 87 2.10 -7.94 -10.49
CA ALA A 87 1.17 -8.52 -11.45
C ALA A 87 1.87 -9.25 -12.60
N VAL A 88 2.97 -8.69 -13.13
CA VAL A 88 3.71 -9.26 -14.27
C VAL A 88 4.70 -10.35 -13.83
N PHE A 89 5.48 -10.11 -12.77
CA PHE A 89 6.56 -10.98 -12.33
C PHE A 89 6.26 -11.77 -11.06
N GLY A 90 5.24 -11.40 -10.28
CA GLY A 90 4.91 -12.06 -9.02
C GLY A 90 4.60 -13.55 -9.17
N ARG A 91 3.91 -13.96 -10.24
CA ARG A 91 3.67 -15.40 -10.51
C ARG A 91 4.97 -16.21 -10.68
N ARG A 92 5.99 -15.64 -11.35
CA ARG A 92 7.30 -16.29 -11.55
C ARG A 92 8.06 -16.40 -10.22
N ILE A 93 8.00 -15.36 -9.40
CA ILE A 93 8.64 -15.30 -8.09
C ILE A 93 7.98 -16.26 -7.11
N VAL A 94 6.64 -16.24 -7.01
CA VAL A 94 5.88 -17.16 -6.14
C VAL A 94 6.14 -18.60 -6.54
N ASP A 95 6.09 -18.94 -7.83
CA ASP A 95 6.35 -20.31 -8.29
C ASP A 95 7.79 -20.77 -7.97
N ARG A 96 8.78 -19.86 -7.94
CA ARG A 96 10.16 -20.16 -7.51
C ARG A 96 10.27 -20.40 -5.99
N PHE A 97 9.47 -19.72 -5.19
CA PHE A 97 9.48 -19.85 -3.73
C PHE A 97 8.52 -20.92 -3.18
N ARG A 98 7.70 -21.56 -4.03
CA ARG A 98 6.86 -22.70 -3.64
C ARG A 98 7.73 -23.84 -3.13
N ARG A 99 7.38 -24.33 -1.93
CA ARG A 99 7.97 -25.53 -1.32
C ARG A 99 7.19 -26.75 -1.76
N CYS A 100 7.88 -27.89 -1.90
CA CYS A 100 7.22 -29.17 -2.11
C CYS A 100 6.26 -29.47 -0.94
N PRO A 101 4.99 -29.86 -1.19
CA PRO A 101 4.05 -30.17 -0.12
C PRO A 101 4.41 -31.44 0.66
N SER A 102 5.15 -32.38 0.06
CA SER A 102 5.56 -33.62 0.73
C SER A 102 6.84 -33.48 1.54
N CYS A 103 7.87 -32.77 1.04
CA CYS A 103 9.19 -32.72 1.69
C CYS A 103 9.69 -31.31 2.05
N GLY A 104 8.98 -30.25 1.68
CA GLY A 104 9.36 -28.86 2.01
C GLY A 104 10.50 -28.26 1.18
N GLN A 105 11.19 -29.05 0.37
CA GLN A 105 12.33 -28.60 -0.45
C GLN A 105 11.87 -27.69 -1.61
N ARG A 106 12.73 -26.74 -1.99
CA ARG A 106 12.51 -25.82 -3.12
C ARG A 106 13.07 -26.39 -4.42
N GLY A 107 12.71 -25.81 -5.56
CA GLY A 107 13.21 -26.23 -6.88
C GLY A 107 12.36 -27.32 -7.53
N LEU A 108 11.04 -27.14 -7.52
CA LEU A 108 10.11 -27.99 -8.26
C LEU A 108 10.32 -27.79 -9.78
N ASP A 109 10.44 -28.90 -10.51
CA ASP A 109 10.39 -28.90 -11.97
C ASP A 109 8.93 -28.79 -12.41
N ILE A 110 8.65 -27.87 -13.33
CA ILE A 110 7.29 -27.63 -13.84
C ILE A 110 7.34 -27.75 -15.35
N THR A 111 6.79 -28.84 -15.87
CA THR A 111 6.63 -29.07 -17.30
C THR A 111 5.22 -28.70 -17.73
N ARG A 112 5.07 -28.04 -18.88
CA ARG A 112 3.78 -27.71 -19.49
C ARG A 112 3.68 -28.34 -20.87
N GLU A 113 2.63 -29.11 -21.07
CA GLU A 113 2.35 -29.81 -22.32
C GLU A 113 1.03 -29.29 -22.90
N THR A 114 0.98 -29.04 -24.21
CA THR A 114 -0.25 -28.63 -24.88
C THR A 114 -0.95 -29.86 -25.41
N LEU A 115 -2.12 -30.20 -24.86
CA LEU A 115 -2.91 -31.35 -25.31
C LEU A 115 -3.74 -30.99 -26.55
N ARG A 116 -4.36 -29.80 -26.53
CA ARG A 116 -5.14 -29.28 -27.65
C ARG A 116 -4.79 -27.82 -27.89
N ALA A 117 -4.32 -27.52 -29.10
CA ALA A 117 -3.98 -26.15 -29.48
C ALA A 117 -5.24 -25.27 -29.50
N ALA A 118 -5.13 -24.05 -28.96
CA ALA A 118 -6.20 -23.05 -29.05
C ALA A 118 -6.29 -22.47 -30.46
N THR A 119 -7.52 -22.35 -30.98
CA THR A 119 -7.82 -21.70 -32.25
C THR A 119 -8.50 -20.34 -32.01
N LYS A 120 -8.85 -19.62 -33.08
CA LYS A 120 -9.64 -18.38 -32.97
C LYS A 120 -11.05 -18.64 -32.44
N HIS A 121 -11.60 -19.82 -32.74
CA HIS A 121 -13.00 -20.15 -32.43
C HIS A 121 -13.16 -21.09 -31.23
N SER A 122 -12.12 -21.84 -30.86
CA SER A 122 -12.16 -22.84 -29.79
C SER A 122 -10.99 -22.67 -28.82
N THR A 123 -11.26 -22.82 -27.52
CA THR A 123 -10.23 -22.85 -26.47
C THR A 123 -9.35 -24.07 -26.62
N GLY A 124 -8.07 -23.93 -26.26
CA GLY A 124 -7.17 -25.06 -26.14
C GLY A 124 -7.17 -25.65 -24.73
N SER A 125 -6.49 -26.77 -24.56
CA SER A 125 -6.24 -27.37 -23.25
C SER A 125 -4.76 -27.76 -23.15
N GLY A 126 -4.20 -27.60 -21.96
CA GLY A 126 -2.86 -28.01 -21.61
C GLY A 126 -2.83 -28.77 -20.30
N ARG A 127 -1.75 -29.51 -20.07
CA ARG A 127 -1.45 -30.20 -18.82
C ARG A 127 -0.19 -29.59 -18.22
N LYS A 128 -0.26 -29.28 -16.93
CA LYS A 128 0.88 -28.85 -16.12
C LYS A 128 1.25 -30.01 -15.20
N THR A 129 2.47 -30.49 -15.32
CA THR A 129 3.03 -31.51 -14.43
C THR A 129 4.07 -30.86 -13.54
N VAL A 130 3.95 -31.03 -12.22
CA VAL A 130 4.91 -30.57 -11.22
C VAL A 130 5.63 -31.79 -10.69
N HIS A 131 6.96 -31.78 -10.69
CA HIS A 131 7.81 -32.85 -10.19
C HIS A 131 8.83 -32.34 -9.18
N CYS A 132 8.98 -33.03 -8.05
CA CYS A 132 10.02 -32.74 -7.06
C CYS A 132 11.19 -33.72 -7.22
N PRO A 133 12.40 -33.25 -7.59
CA PRO A 133 13.56 -34.13 -7.77
C PRO A 133 14.09 -34.72 -6.45
N HIS A 134 13.67 -34.18 -5.30
CA HIS A 134 14.19 -34.59 -3.98
C HIS A 134 13.39 -35.72 -3.32
N CYS A 135 12.09 -35.81 -3.55
CA CYS A 135 11.22 -36.83 -2.94
C CYS A 135 10.36 -37.59 -3.93
N GLY A 136 10.40 -37.23 -5.22
CA GLY A 136 9.60 -37.87 -6.26
C GLY A 136 8.14 -37.42 -6.33
N TYR A 137 7.70 -36.45 -5.51
CA TYR A 137 6.34 -35.91 -5.57
C TYR A 137 5.98 -35.48 -7.00
N GLN A 138 4.82 -35.93 -7.48
CA GLN A 138 4.29 -35.58 -8.80
C GLN A 138 2.83 -35.18 -8.70
N ASP A 139 2.48 -34.06 -9.30
CA ASP A 139 1.10 -33.57 -9.41
C ASP A 139 0.81 -33.14 -10.85
N SER A 140 -0.38 -33.45 -11.35
CA SER A 140 -0.80 -33.12 -12.71
C SER A 140 -2.13 -32.39 -12.70
N SER A 141 -2.16 -31.18 -13.24
CA SER A 141 -3.36 -30.35 -13.36
C SER A 141 -3.59 -29.91 -14.80
N SER A 142 -4.84 -30.01 -15.26
CA SER A 142 -5.24 -29.47 -16.56
C SER A 142 -5.52 -27.98 -16.47
N TYR A 143 -5.15 -27.22 -17.49
CA TYR A 143 -5.49 -25.81 -17.62
C TYR A 143 -6.03 -25.47 -19.01
N THR A 144 -6.94 -24.50 -19.07
CA THR A 144 -7.54 -24.04 -20.33
C THR A 144 -6.67 -22.96 -20.97
N ILE A 145 -6.39 -23.11 -22.26
CA ILE A 145 -5.64 -22.13 -23.06
C ILE A 145 -6.66 -21.21 -23.75
N ALA A 146 -6.56 -19.91 -23.50
CA ALA A 146 -7.46 -18.91 -24.09
C ALA A 146 -7.40 -18.93 -25.62
N ARG A 147 -8.52 -18.55 -26.25
CA ARG A 147 -8.62 -18.43 -27.72
C ARG A 147 -7.63 -17.41 -28.25
N ARG A 148 -7.09 -17.65 -29.45
CA ARG A 148 -6.18 -16.69 -30.10
C ARG A 148 -6.98 -15.48 -30.59
N SER A 149 -6.79 -14.31 -29.99
CA SER A 149 -7.34 -13.05 -30.49
C SER A 149 -6.48 -12.50 -31.63
N SER A 150 -7.09 -11.81 -32.58
CA SER A 150 -6.42 -11.15 -33.70
C SER A 150 -6.49 -9.63 -33.54
N THR A 151 -5.60 -9.02 -32.75
CA THR A 151 -5.25 -7.59 -32.92
C THR A 151 -3.98 -7.21 -32.15
N SER A 152 -3.04 -6.60 -32.86
CA SER A 152 -2.04 -5.67 -32.34
C SER A 152 -2.69 -4.30 -32.15
N SER A 153 -2.60 -3.67 -30.98
CA SER A 153 -2.40 -2.23 -30.72
C SER A 153 -2.73 -1.87 -29.27
N SER A 154 -1.85 -1.07 -28.70
CA SER A 154 -1.96 -0.21 -27.51
C SER A 154 -3.33 0.40 -27.22
N GLY A 155 -3.73 0.40 -25.94
CA GLY A 155 -4.83 1.22 -25.43
C GLY A 155 -5.40 0.67 -24.13
N GLY A 156 -5.10 1.31 -23.00
CA GLY A 156 -5.70 0.99 -21.72
C GLY A 156 -7.23 1.17 -21.77
N SER A 157 -7.95 0.21 -21.19
CA SER A 157 -9.37 0.36 -20.90
C SER A 157 -9.61 -0.14 -19.48
N PHE A 158 -9.81 0.83 -18.58
CA PHE A 158 -10.46 0.62 -17.31
C PHE A 158 -11.90 0.20 -17.59
N GLY A 159 -12.17 -1.10 -17.51
CA GLY A 159 -13.50 -1.70 -17.63
C GLY A 159 -13.77 -2.54 -16.39
N GLY A 160 -14.69 -2.07 -15.55
CA GLY A 160 -15.02 -2.65 -14.26
C GLY A 160 -15.94 -3.87 -14.31
N GLY A 161 -16.17 -4.42 -13.10
CA GLY A 161 -17.09 -5.52 -12.79
C GLY A 161 -16.36 -6.81 -12.42
N SER A 162 -16.61 -7.50 -11.31
CA SER A 162 -17.71 -7.42 -10.36
C SER A 162 -17.40 -8.18 -9.04
N SER A 163 -18.16 -7.77 -8.02
CA SER A 163 -18.32 -8.17 -6.63
C SER A 163 -18.08 -9.63 -6.19
N SER A 164 -17.51 -9.77 -4.98
CA SER A 164 -18.05 -10.69 -3.96
C SER A 164 -17.91 -10.03 -2.59
N GLY A 165 -19.04 -9.90 -1.88
CA GLY A 165 -19.19 -9.09 -0.68
C GLY A 165 -18.56 -9.70 0.57
N GLY A 166 -18.29 -8.82 1.53
CA GLY A 166 -17.86 -9.16 2.88
C GLY A 166 -17.84 -7.89 3.71
N GLY A 167 -19.00 -7.53 4.27
CA GLY A 167 -19.15 -6.35 5.13
C GLY A 167 -18.44 -6.53 6.47
N ALA A 168 -17.74 -5.48 6.90
CA ALA A 168 -17.32 -5.31 8.28
C ALA A 168 -17.71 -3.89 8.70
N SER A 169 -18.76 -3.79 9.51
CA SER A 169 -19.15 -2.57 10.20
C SER A 169 -18.21 -2.36 11.39
N GLY A 170 -17.33 -1.36 11.32
CA GLY A 170 -16.70 -0.78 12.50
C GLY A 170 -17.60 0.31 13.06
N ARG A 171 -18.07 0.13 14.29
CA ARG A 171 -18.59 1.20 15.15
C ARG A 171 -17.41 1.75 15.95
N TRP A 172 -17.38 3.09 16.04
CA TRP A 172 -16.53 4.01 16.82
C TRP A 172 -15.43 3.41 17.71
#